data_AF-K0Q4Y5-F1
#
_entry.id   AF-K0Q4Y5-F1
#
_cell.length_a   1.000
_cell.length_b   1.000
_cell.length_c   1.000
_cell.angle_alpha   90.00
_cell.angle_beta   90.00
_cell.angle_gamma   90.00
#
_symmetry.space_group_name_H-M   'P 1'
#
loop_
_entity.id
_entity.type
_entity.pdbx_description
1 polymer ?
#
loop_
_entity_poly.entity_id
_entity_poly.type
_entity_poly.pdbx_seq_one_letter_code
_entity_poly.pdbx_strand_id
1 'polypeptide(L)' 'MLRGDDASLLEGWIAEAGNSELASMAAGISRDIEAVRGAINHRWTTSPVEGQINRVKTLKRQMYGRAGYALLRSRVLMAT' A
#
# COMPACT_ATOMS: atom_id res chain seq x y z
N MET A 1 20.90 -2.15 4.73
CA MET A 1 19.87 -1.28 4.14
C MET A 1 19.27 -2.04 2.95
N LEU A 2 17.98 -2.36 2.97
CA LEU A 2 17.29 -3.02 1.85
C LEU A 2 17.31 -2.07 0.63
N ARG A 3 17.98 -2.45 -0.45
CA ARG A 3 17.81 -1.81 -1.78
C ARG A 3 16.74 -2.60 -2.53
N GLY A 4 15.90 -1.89 -3.28
CA GLY A 4 14.63 -2.39 -3.82
C GLY A 4 14.72 -3.47 -4.91
N ASP A 5 15.90 -4.04 -5.14
CA ASP A 5 16.21 -5.00 -6.19
C ASP A 5 16.71 -6.37 -5.67
N ASP A 6 16.95 -6.52 -4.37
CA ASP A 6 17.39 -7.80 -3.79
C ASP A 6 16.62 -8.17 -2.50
N ALA A 7 15.86 -9.27 -2.59
CA ALA A 7 15.08 -9.81 -1.48
C ALA A 7 15.91 -10.64 -0.48
N SER A 8 17.20 -10.91 -0.77
CA SER A 8 18.06 -11.75 0.07
C SER A 8 18.22 -11.23 1.51
N LEU A 9 18.15 -9.91 1.69
CA LEU A 9 18.31 -9.25 2.99
C LEU A 9 16.99 -9.13 3.79
N LEU A 10 15.85 -9.51 3.20
CA LEU A 10 14.54 -9.28 3.78
C LEU A 10 14.34 -10.04 5.10
N GLU A 11 14.70 -11.32 5.15
CA GLU A 11 14.55 -12.14 6.35
C GLU A 11 15.45 -11.67 7.50
N GLY A 12 16.69 -11.30 7.18
CA GLY A 12 17.63 -10.76 8.17
C GLY A 12 17.10 -9.45 8.77
N TRP A 13 16.55 -8.57 7.93
CA TRP A 13 15.93 -7.33 8.40
C TRP A 13 14.68 -7.59 9.26
N ILE A 14 13.83 -8.55 8.88
CA ILE A 14 12.64 -8.93 9.68
C ILE A 14 13.05 -9.42 11.06
N ALA A 15 14.10 -10.25 11.15
CA ALA A 15 14.61 -10.77 12.42
C ALA A 15 15.16 -9.65 13.32
N GLU A 16 15.90 -8.70 12.76
CA GLU A 16 16.40 -7.53 13.48
C GLU A 16 15.24 -6.62 13.94
N ALA A 17 14.33 -6.29 13.02
CA ALA A 17 13.17 -5.44 13.28
C ALA A 17 12.22 -6.05 14.34
N GLY A 18 12.13 -7.37 14.41
CA GLY A 18 11.38 -8.12 15.42
C GLY A 18 11.83 -7.84 16.86
N ASN A 19 13.08 -7.42 17.07
CA ASN A 19 13.63 -7.10 18.39
C ASN A 19 13.68 -5.59 18.68
N SER A 20 13.02 -4.78 17.84
CA SER A 20 12.99 -3.32 17.94
C SER A 20 11.57 -2.79 18.12
N GLU A 21 11.41 -1.48 18.15
CA GLU A 21 10.10 -0.81 18.12
C GLU A 21 9.28 -1.13 16.85
N LEU A 22 9.93 -1.70 15.82
CA LEU A 22 9.28 -2.15 14.57
C LEU A 22 8.72 -3.57 14.64
N ALA A 23 8.71 -4.24 15.80
CA ALA A 23 8.28 -5.64 15.91
C ALA A 23 6.90 -5.93 15.32
N SER A 24 5.93 -5.02 15.50
CA SER A 24 4.58 -5.15 14.92
C SER A 24 4.60 -5.09 13.38
N MET A 25 5.44 -4.21 12.81
CA MET A 25 5.64 -4.11 11.37
C MET A 25 6.32 -5.37 10.83
N ALA A 26 7.36 -5.87 11.50
CA ALA A 26 8.02 -7.12 11.15
C ALA A 26 7.03 -8.29 11.15
N ALA A 27 6.17 -8.40 12.17
CA ALA A 27 5.13 -9.43 12.23
C ALA A 27 4.11 -9.30 11.08
N GLY A 28 3.74 -8.08 10.69
CA GLY A 28 2.88 -7.83 9.53
C GLY A 28 3.54 -8.29 8.22
N ILE A 29 4.78 -7.87 7.98
CA ILE A 29 5.55 -8.23 6.79
C ILE A 29 5.78 -9.75 6.71
N SER A 30 6.06 -10.41 7.83
CA SER A 30 6.22 -11.88 7.89
C SER A 30 4.96 -12.62 7.48
N ARG A 31 3.76 -12.11 7.81
CA ARG A 31 2.49 -12.73 7.38
C ARG A 31 2.30 -12.65 5.86
N ASP A 32 2.76 -11.57 5.25
CA ASP A 32 2.58 -11.28 3.82
C ASP A 32 3.88 -11.47 3.01
N ILE A 33 4.79 -12.33 3.48
CA ILE A 33 6.17 -12.42 2.97
C ILE A 33 6.25 -12.68 1.46
N GLU A 34 5.37 -13.50 0.91
CA GLU A 34 5.33 -13.82 -0.51
C GLU A 34 4.92 -12.60 -1.36
N ALA A 35 3.97 -11.80 -0.88
CA ALA A 35 3.57 -10.57 -1.55
C ALA A 35 4.71 -9.53 -1.52
N VAL A 36 5.42 -9.43 -0.41
CA VAL A 36 6.57 -8.52 -0.26
C VAL A 36 7.74 -8.94 -1.15
N ARG A 37 8.05 -10.24 -1.21
CA ARG A 37 9.03 -10.79 -2.16
C ARG A 37 8.63 -10.52 -3.60
N GLY A 38 7.35 -10.72 -3.94
CA GLY A 38 6.82 -10.39 -5.26
C GLY A 38 6.97 -8.91 -5.61
N ALA A 39 6.73 -8.00 -4.66
CA ALA A 39 6.89 -6.57 -4.86
C ALA A 39 8.35 -6.13 -5.09
N ILE A 40 9.33 -6.87 -4.55
CA ILE A 40 10.77 -6.64 -4.78
C ILE A 40 11.21 -7.24 -6.13
N ASN A 41 10.80 -8.47 -6.41
CA ASN A 41 11.28 -9.23 -7.57
C ASN A 41 10.58 -8.85 -8.88
N HIS A 42 9.41 -8.22 -8.81
CA HIS A 42 8.63 -7.85 -9.99
C HIS A 42 8.51 -6.33 -10.14
N ARG A 43 8.54 -5.88 -11.39
CA ARG A 43 8.28 -4.47 -11.75
C ARG A 43 6.82 -4.04 -11.59
N TRP A 44 5.91 -4.98 -11.35
CA TRP A 44 4.48 -4.72 -11.30
C TRP A 44 4.07 -4.33 -9.89
N THR A 45 3.50 -3.14 -9.74
CA THR A 45 3.06 -2.61 -8.45
C THR A 45 1.59 -2.25 -8.47
N THR A 46 0.94 -2.30 -7.31
CA THR A 46 -0.44 -1.84 -7.12
C THR A 46 -0.54 -0.30 -7.02
N SER A 47 0.59 0.42 -7.10
CA SER A 47 0.66 1.87 -6.88
C SER A 47 -0.30 2.69 -7.77
N PRO A 48 -0.49 2.40 -9.07
CA PRO A 48 -1.46 3.14 -9.88
C PRO A 48 -2.92 2.93 -9.42
N VAL A 49 -3.25 1.71 -8.98
CA VAL A 49 -4.57 1.35 -8.45
C VAL A 49 -4.80 2.06 -7.11
N GLU A 50 -3.80 2.05 -6.21
CA GLU A 50 -3.85 2.80 -4.95
C GLU A 50 -4.03 4.30 -5.17
N GLY A 51 -3.40 4.86 -6.21
CA GLY A 51 -3.60 6.25 -6.63
C GLY A 51 -5.07 6.55 -6.98
N GLN A 52 -5.72 5.68 -7.75
CA GLN A 52 -7.15 5.84 -8.07
C GLN A 52 -8.03 5.69 -6.82
N ILE A 53 -7.73 4.72 -5.94
CA ILE A 53 -8.43 4.56 -4.67
C ILE A 53 -8.29 5.82 -3.80
N ASN A 54 -7.10 6.40 -3.73
CA ASN A 54 -6.84 7.63 -2.98
C ASN A 54 -7.58 8.82 -3.59
N ARG A 55 -7.62 8.95 -4.92
CA ARG A 55 -8.42 9.99 -5.60
C ARG A 55 -9.90 9.90 -5.21
N VAL A 56 -10.48 8.71 -5.23
CA VAL A 56 -11.88 8.47 -4.83
C VAL A 56 -12.09 8.79 -3.34
N LYS A 57 -11.18 8.35 -2.46
CA LYS A 57 -11.22 8.65 -1.01
C LYS A 57 -11.14 10.16 -0.74
N THR A 58 -10.26 10.87 -1.43
CA THR A 58 -10.09 12.32 -1.30
C THR A 58 -11.37 13.05 -1.69
N LEU A 59 -11.97 12.69 -2.82
CA LEU A 59 -13.23 13.26 -3.27
C LEU A 59 -14.37 13.05 -2.26
N LYS A 60 -14.48 11.85 -1.69
CA LYS A 60 -15.47 11.57 -0.63
C LYS A 60 -15.19 12.38 0.65
N ARG A 61 -13.91 12.57 1.02
CA ARG A 61 -13.50 13.37 2.19
C ARG A 61 -13.77 14.86 2.01
N GLN A 62 -13.56 15.42 0.81
CA GLN A 62 -13.94 16.80 0.48
C GLN A 62 -15.44 17.07 0.68
N MET A 63 -16.26 16.02 0.62
CA MET A 63 -17.71 16.08 0.81
C MET A 63 -18.13 15.64 2.23
N TYR A 64 -17.18 15.63 3.18
CA TYR A 64 -17.40 15.23 4.57
C TYR A 64 -18.04 13.85 4.73
N GLY A 65 -17.78 12.92 3.79
CA GLY A 65 -18.35 11.58 3.80
C GLY A 65 -19.82 11.49 3.36
N ARG A 66 -20.47 12.61 3.01
CA ARG A 66 -21.90 12.68 2.65
C ARG A 66 -22.19 12.32 1.19
N ALA A 67 -21.18 11.93 0.42
CA ALA A 67 -21.34 11.49 -0.95
C ALA A 67 -21.79 10.02 -1.01
N GLY A 68 -23.06 9.80 -1.35
CA GLY A 68 -23.57 8.49 -1.78
C GLY A 68 -23.00 8.08 -3.14
N TYR A 69 -23.21 6.82 -3.55
CA TYR A 69 -22.60 6.25 -4.75
C TYR A 69 -22.85 7.06 -6.03
N ALA A 70 -24.10 7.45 -6.29
CA ALA A 70 -24.47 8.20 -7.50
C ALA A 70 -23.69 9.52 -7.63
N LEU A 71 -23.59 10.27 -6.53
CA LEU A 71 -22.89 11.55 -6.47
C LEU A 71 -21.37 11.37 -6.59
N LEU A 72 -20.82 10.36 -5.92
CA LEU A 72 -19.39 10.03 -6.01
C LEU A 72 -19.02 9.63 -7.45
N ARG A 73 -19.82 8.77 -8.10
CA ARG A 73 -19.64 8.36 -9.49
C ARG A 73 -19.65 9.55 -10.44
N SER A 74 -20.65 10.43 -10.32
CA SER A 74 -20.74 11.64 -11.14
C SER A 74 -19.47 12.50 -11.03
N ARG A 75 -19.02 12.76 -9.79
CA ARG A 75 -17.82 13.58 -9.57
C ARG A 75 -16.52 12.92 -10.05
N VAL A 76 -16.39 11.59 -9.96
CA VAL A 76 -15.21 10.87 -10.49
C VAL A 76 -15.14 10.95 -12.01
N LEU A 77 -16.29 10.80 -12.69
CA LEU A 77 -16.38 10.86 -14.15
C LEU A 77 -16.23 12.28 -14.71
N MET A 78 -16.66 13.30 -13.96
CA MET A 78 -16.55 14.71 -14.35
C MET A 78 -15.19 15.33 -14.04
N ALA A 79 -14.41 14.76 -13.12
CA ALA A 79 -13.05 15.19 -12.82
C ALA A 79 -12.09 14.67 -13.90
N THR A 80 -12.21 15.21 -15.10
CA THR A 80 -11.31 14.95 -16.24
C THR A 80 -10.19 15.98 -16.26
#